data_AF-A0A7C7EKX7-F1
#
_entry.id   AF-A0A7C7EKX7-F1
#
_cell.length_a   1.000
_cell.length_b   1.000
_cell.length_c   1.000
_cell.angle_alpha   90.00
_cell.angle_beta   90.00
_cell.angle_gamma   90.00
#
_symmetry.space_group_name_H-M   'P 1'
#
loop_
_entity.id
_entity.type
_entity.pdbx_description
1 polymer ?
#
loop_
_entity_poly.entity_id
_entity_poly.type
_entity_poly.pdbx_seq_one_letter_code
_entity_poly.pdbx_strand_id
1 'polypeptide(L)'
;DLIGSLLGLLIAGGLFLAIVVISRGGMGGGDVTLIGALGFVLGVKYILLNIFLSFILGAIISILLLAAKIKNRKDPIPFGPFIVLGFFITVLRGQDIINLYFSLL
;
A
#
# COMPACT_ATOMS: atom_id res chain seq x y z
N ASP A 1 -0.61 11.99 -16.89
CA ASP A 1 -0.71 13.46 -16.67
C ASP A 1 0.05 13.90 -15.43
N LEU A 2 0.75 15.03 -15.51
CA LEU A 2 1.53 15.58 -14.41
C LEU A 2 0.67 15.87 -13.17
N ILE A 3 -0.53 16.41 -13.37
CA ILE A 3 -1.47 16.69 -12.28
C ILE A 3 -1.87 15.40 -11.54
N GLY A 4 -2.20 14.35 -12.29
CA GLY A 4 -2.54 13.05 -11.70
C GLY A 4 -1.37 12.41 -10.94
N SER A 5 -0.15 12.67 -11.38
CA SER A 5 1.09 12.20 -10.72
C SER A 5 1.32 12.96 -9.40
N LEU A 6 1.20 14.30 -9.42
CA LEU A 6 1.31 15.12 -8.22
C LEU A 6 0.22 14.81 -7.20
N LEU A 7 -1.02 14.62 -7.65
CA LEU A 7 -2.12 14.20 -6.78
C LEU A 7 -1.87 12.80 -6.21
N GLY A 8 -1.38 11.86 -7.02
CA GLY A 8 -1.02 10.52 -6.54
C GLY A 8 0.03 10.56 -5.44
N LEU A 9 1.08 11.37 -5.60
CA LEU A 9 2.10 11.60 -4.57
C LEU A 9 1.49 12.17 -3.30
N LEU A 10 0.69 13.25 -3.40
CA LEU A 10 0.12 13.94 -2.25
C LEU A 10 -0.89 13.06 -1.50
N ILE A 11 -1.75 12.34 -2.22
CA ILE A 11 -2.75 11.45 -1.62
C ILE A 11 -2.07 10.30 -0.90
N ALA A 12 -1.14 9.60 -1.57
CA ALA A 12 -0.51 8.43 -0.99
C ALA A 12 0.48 8.78 0.12
N GLY A 13 1.36 9.75 -0.13
CA GLY A 13 2.30 10.25 0.85
C GLY A 13 1.57 10.89 2.05
N GLY A 14 0.55 11.71 1.79
CA GLY A 14 -0.26 12.35 2.83
C GLY A 14 -1.02 11.34 3.70
N LEU A 15 -1.62 10.31 3.09
CA LEU A 15 -2.29 9.25 3.83
C LEU A 15 -1.32 8.50 4.75
N PHE A 16 -0.16 8.10 4.24
CA PHE A 16 0.82 7.37 5.04
C PHE A 16 1.49 8.25 6.10
N LEU A 17 1.72 9.53 5.81
CA LEU A 17 2.14 10.51 6.82
C LEU A 17 1.11 10.61 7.95
N ALA A 18 -0.18 10.72 7.61
CA ALA A 18 -1.25 10.76 8.61
C ALA A 18 -1.24 9.50 9.48
N ILE A 19 -1.06 8.32 8.88
CA ILE A 19 -0.92 7.05 9.62
C ILE A 19 0.27 7.09 10.58
N VAL A 20 1.44 7.54 10.12
CA VAL A 20 2.66 7.64 10.96
C VAL A 20 2.42 8.57 12.16
N VAL A 21 1.82 9.74 11.93
CA VAL A 21 1.54 10.73 12.98
C VAL A 21 0.53 10.18 14.00
N ILE A 22 -0.60 9.61 13.53
CA ILE A 22 -1.66 9.10 14.39
C ILE A 22 -1.19 7.87 15.18
N SER A 23 -0.42 6.98 14.54
CA SER A 23 0.12 5.78 15.18
C SER A 23 1.33 6.04 16.08
N ARG A 24 1.77 7.30 16.22
CA ARG A 24 2.97 7.69 16.99
C ARG A 24 4.23 6.94 16.54
N GLY A 25 4.40 6.76 15.23
CA GLY A 25 5.54 6.05 14.65
C GLY A 25 5.35 4.54 14.51
N GLY A 26 4.11 4.04 14.46
CA GLY A 26 3.81 2.62 14.23
C GLY A 26 4.15 2.12 12.82
N MET A 27 4.54 3.01 11.91
CA MET A 27 4.97 2.71 10.54
C MET A 27 6.27 3.47 10.23
N GLY A 28 7.16 2.87 9.43
CA GLY A 28 8.46 3.45 9.13
C GLY A 28 8.34 4.64 8.15
N GLY A 29 9.14 5.69 8.37
CA GLY A 29 9.20 6.84 7.46
C GLY A 29 9.62 6.45 6.03
N GLY A 30 10.38 5.37 5.87
CA GLY A 30 10.72 4.81 4.56
C GLY A 30 9.49 4.35 3.76
N ASP A 31 8.47 3.81 4.42
CA ASP A 31 7.24 3.35 3.77
C ASP A 31 6.45 4.55 3.20
N VAL A 32 6.48 5.69 3.89
CA VAL A 32 5.89 6.95 3.43
C VAL A 32 6.56 7.46 2.16
N THR A 33 7.89 7.50 2.14
CA THR A 33 8.64 7.97 0.97
C THR A 33 8.44 7.03 -0.21
N LEU A 34 8.45 5.71 0.05
CA LEU A 34 8.22 4.69 -0.97
C LEU A 34 6.83 4.84 -1.62
N ILE A 35 5.77 4.89 -0.83
CA ILE A 35 4.41 4.99 -1.37
C ILE A 35 4.16 6.35 -2.04
N GLY A 36 4.77 7.43 -1.55
CA GLY A 36 4.70 8.75 -2.18
C GLY A 36 5.36 8.75 -3.56
N ALA A 37 6.55 8.17 -3.68
CA ALA A 37 7.24 8.01 -4.97
C ALA A 37 6.43 7.13 -5.94
N LEU A 38 5.87 6.01 -5.46
CA LEU A 38 5.00 5.16 -6.28
C LEU A 38 3.70 5.87 -6.66
N GLY A 39 3.16 6.72 -5.79
CA GLY A 39 1.99 7.55 -6.08
C GLY A 39 2.24 8.53 -7.21
N PHE A 40 3.44 9.10 -7.30
CA PHE A 40 3.86 9.89 -8.44
C PHE A 40 3.88 9.09 -9.74
N VAL A 41 4.44 7.87 -9.71
CA VAL A 41 4.58 7.02 -10.90
C VAL A 41 3.24 6.45 -11.38
N LEU A 42 2.41 5.98 -10.45
CA LEU A 42 1.15 5.28 -10.74
C LEU A 42 -0.02 6.24 -10.99
N GLY A 43 0.06 7.46 -10.44
CA GLY A 43 -1.06 8.39 -10.37
C GLY A 43 -2.19 7.89 -9.46
N VAL A 44 -3.24 8.71 -9.32
CA VAL A 44 -4.33 8.51 -8.34
C VAL A 44 -5.05 7.16 -8.49
N LYS A 45 -5.39 6.75 -9.73
CA LYS A 45 -6.17 5.54 -9.96
C LYS A 45 -5.45 4.28 -9.47
N TYR A 46 -4.21 4.09 -9.89
CA TYR A 46 -3.46 2.87 -9.60
C TYR A 46 -2.83 2.88 -8.21
N ILE A 47 -2.50 4.05 -7.64
CA ILE A 47 -1.97 4.10 -6.28
C ILE A 47 -3.00 3.66 -5.24
N LEU A 48 -4.28 3.98 -5.44
CA LEU A 48 -5.35 3.51 -4.55
C LEU A 48 -5.47 1.98 -4.58
N LEU A 49 -5.40 1.37 -5.77
CA LEU A 49 -5.36 -0.08 -5.90
C LEU A 49 -4.12 -0.68 -5.23
N ASN A 50 -2.95 -0.07 -5.43
CA ASN A 50 -1.71 -0.52 -4.81
C ASN A 50 -1.79 -0.51 -3.28
N ILE A 51 -2.28 0.58 -2.69
CA ILE A 51 -2.47 0.72 -1.25
C ILE A 51 -3.41 -0.38 -0.74
N PHE A 52 -4.54 -0.58 -1.43
CA PHE A 52 -5.51 -1.61 -1.08
C PHE A 52 -4.88 -3.03 -1.09
N LEU A 53 -4.18 -3.39 -2.16
CA LEU A 53 -3.49 -4.68 -2.27
C LEU A 53 -2.42 -4.83 -1.20
N SER A 54 -1.66 -3.77 -0.90
CA SER A 54 -0.63 -3.78 0.13
C SER A 54 -1.20 -4.10 1.51
N PHE A 55 -2.35 -3.50 1.86
CA PHE A 55 -3.04 -3.80 3.12
C PHE A 55 -3.58 -5.24 3.15
N ILE A 56 -4.14 -5.74 2.05
CA ILE A 56 -4.60 -7.14 1.97
C ILE A 56 -3.44 -8.11 2.17
N LEU A 57 -2.35 -7.93 1.41
CA LEU A 57 -1.18 -8.79 1.50
C LEU A 57 -0.54 -8.72 2.89
N GLY A 58 -0.39 -7.51 3.43
CA GLY A 58 0.12 -7.30 4.78
C GLY A 58 -0.75 -7.95 5.84
N ALA A 59 -2.07 -7.87 5.72
CA ALA A 59 -3.00 -8.50 6.65
C ALA A 59 -2.92 -10.03 6.58
N ILE A 60 -2.95 -10.61 5.37
CA ILE A 60 -2.86 -12.07 5.17
C ILE A 60 -1.57 -12.60 5.78
N ILE A 61 -0.42 -12.01 5.42
CA ILE A 61 0.89 -12.46 5.90
C ILE A 61 1.02 -12.24 7.41
N SER A 62 0.55 -11.12 7.95
CA SER A 62 0.57 -10.88 9.39
C SER A 62 -0.27 -11.91 10.14
N ILE A 63 -1.49 -12.20 9.67
CA ILE A 63 -2.36 -13.21 10.28
C ILE A 63 -1.69 -14.59 10.24
N LEU A 64 -1.09 -14.98 9.11
CA LEU A 64 -0.39 -16.26 8.98
C LEU A 64 0.80 -16.36 9.96
N LEU A 65 1.61 -15.32 10.08
CA LEU A 65 2.76 -15.29 10.99
C LEU A 65 2.34 -15.37 12.47
N LEU A 66 1.24 -14.69 12.83
CA LEU A 66 0.68 -14.75 14.18
C LEU A 66 0.07 -16.14 14.46
N ALA A 67 -0.67 -16.71 13.51
CA ALA A 67 -1.29 -18.03 13.63
C ALA A 67 -0.23 -19.15 13.75
N ALA A 68 0.87 -19.04 13.00
CA ALA A 68 2.01 -19.94 13.08
C ALA A 68 2.88 -19.74 14.33
N LYS A 69 2.56 -18.75 15.19
CA LYS A 69 3.34 -18.36 16.38
C LYS A 69 4.80 -18.01 16.07
N ILE A 70 5.10 -17.62 14.83
CA ILE A 70 6.43 -17.16 14.40
C ILE A 70 6.67 -15.72 14.89
N LYS A 71 5.61 -14.92 14.94
CA LYS A 71 5.63 -13.53 15.42
C LYS A 71 4.56 -13.31 16.48
N ASN A 72 4.87 -12.44 17.43
CA ASN A 72 3.92 -11.96 18.44
C ASN A 72 3.26 -10.65 17.98
N ARG A 73 2.13 -10.30 18.61
CA ARG A 73 1.38 -9.06 18.34
C ARG A 73 2.20 -7.77 18.53
N LYS A 74 3.31 -7.84 19.27
CA LYS A 74 4.19 -6.70 19.55
C LYS A 74 5.38 -6.63 18.58
N ASP A 75 5.59 -7.65 17.76
CA ASP A 75 6.72 -7.66 16.85
C ASP A 75 6.41 -6.75 15.66
N PRO A 76 7.32 -5.83 15.31
CA PRO A 76 7.14 -4.99 14.15
C PRO A 76 7.20 -5.83 12.87
N ILE A 77 6.22 -5.61 11.99
CA ILE A 77 6.18 -6.20 10.66
C ILE A 77 6.38 -5.05 9.66
N PRO A 78 7.48 -5.04 8.89
CA PRO A 78 7.74 -3.97 7.93
C PRO A 78 6.68 -3.99 6.82
N PHE A 79 6.12 -2.82 6.50
CA PHE A 79 5.05 -2.71 5.50
C PHE A 79 5.58 -2.57 4.07
N GLY A 80 6.79 -2.02 3.90
CA GLY A 80 7.48 -1.85 2.62
C GLY A 80 7.44 -3.05 1.66
N PRO A 81 7.71 -4.30 2.09
CA PRO A 81 7.62 -5.46 1.20
C PRO A 81 6.24 -5.64 0.56
N PHE A 82 5.16 -5.34 1.29
CA PHE A 82 3.80 -5.45 0.78
C PHE A 82 3.46 -4.30 -0.19
N ILE A 83 4.01 -3.11 0.04
CA ILE A 83 3.94 -1.98 -0.92
C ILE A 83 4.55 -2.39 -2.26
N VAL A 84 5.72 -3.01 -2.23
CA VAL A 84 6.43 -3.44 -3.45
C VAL A 84 5.66 -4.57 -4.15
N LEU A 85 5.16 -5.55 -3.41
CA LEU A 85 4.36 -6.64 -3.98
C LEU A 85 3.05 -6.13 -4.60
N GLY A 86 2.33 -5.24 -3.91
CA GLY A 86 1.16 -4.57 -4.45
C GLY A 86 1.48 -3.81 -5.74
N PHE A 87 2.65 -3.18 -5.82
CA PHE A 87 3.07 -2.40 -6.97
C PHE A 87 3.27 -3.30 -8.19
N PHE A 88 3.98 -4.42 -8.03
CA PHE A 88 4.14 -5.39 -9.12
C PHE A 88 2.79 -5.92 -9.62
N ILE A 89 1.87 -6.26 -8.71
CA ILE A 89 0.53 -6.73 -9.10
C ILE A 89 -0.23 -5.62 -9.84
N THR A 90 -0.18 -4.39 -9.33
CA THR A 90 -0.86 -3.23 -9.91
C THR A 90 -0.35 -2.91 -11.30
N VAL A 91 0.97 -2.94 -11.52
CA VAL A 91 1.58 -2.67 -12.83
C VAL A 91 1.24 -3.76 -13.84
N LEU A 92 1.27 -5.03 -13.42
CA LEU A 92 1.05 -6.16 -14.33
C LEU A 92 -0.42 -6.41 -14.64
N ARG A 93 -1.32 -6.21 -13.66
CA ARG A 93 -2.72 -6.66 -13.72
C ARG A 93 -3.72 -5.65 -13.17
N GLY A 94 -3.30 -4.42 -12.86
CA GLY A 94 -4.17 -3.45 -12.18
C GLY A 94 -5.45 -3.13 -12.95
N GLN A 95 -5.38 -3.01 -14.28
CA GLN A 95 -6.56 -2.75 -15.10
C GLN A 95 -7.54 -3.94 -15.10
N ASP A 96 -7.04 -5.17 -15.19
CA ASP A 96 -7.86 -6.39 -15.13
C ASP A 96 -8.61 -6.47 -13.78
N ILE A 97 -7.92 -6.17 -12.68
CA ILE A 97 -8.49 -6.17 -11.32
C ILE A 97 -9.59 -5.12 -11.18
N ILE A 98 -9.36 -3.91 -11.70
CA ILE A 98 -10.36 -2.83 -11.66
C ILE A 98 -11.58 -3.20 -12.51
N ASN A 99 -11.38 -3.78 -13.69
CA ASN A 99 -12.48 -4.23 -14.54
C ASN A 99 -13.29 -5.36 -13.88
N LEU A 100 -12.61 -6.31 -13.24
CA LEU A 100 -13.25 -7.38 -12.48
C LEU A 100 -14.14 -6.80 -11.38
N TYR A 101 -13.65 -5.82 -10.62
CA TYR A 101 -14.43 -5.13 -9.59
C TYR A 101 -15.72 -4.51 -10.16
N PHE A 102 -15.63 -3.79 -11.28
CA PHE A 102 -16.81 -3.21 -11.92
C PHE A 102 -17.74 -4.25 -12.54
N SER A 103 -17.24 -5.42 -12.96
CA SER A 103 -18.10 -6.48 -13.51
C SER A 103 -18.90 -7.25 -12.46
N LEU A 104 -18.47 -7.18 -11.19
CA LEU A 104 -19.16 -7.81 -10.06
C LEU A 104 -20.26 -6.90 -9.47
N LEU A 105 -20.31 -5.64 -9.89
CA LEU A 105 -21.22 -4.59 -9.42
C LEU A 105 -22.44 -4.49 -10.34
#